data_AF-A0A255GUX7-F1
#
_entry.id   AF-A0A255GUX7-F1
#
_cell.length_a   1.000
_cell.length_b   1.000
_cell.length_c   1.000
_cell.angle_alpha   90.00
_cell.angle_beta   90.00
_cell.angle_gamma   90.00
#
_symmetry.space_group_name_H-M   'P 1'
#
loop_
_entity.id
_entity.type
_entity.pdbx_description
1 polymer ?
#
loop_
_entity_poly.entity_id
_entity_poly.type
_entity_poly.pdbx_seq_one_letter_code
_entity_poly.pdbx_strand_id
1 'polypeptide(L)' 'MLRWAGHGVAMGDADPQARAAADEVLSAGNDDEAVAEWLLNRL' A
#
# COMPACT_ATOMS: atom_id res chain seq x y z
N MET A 1 3.40 7.94 -9.22
CA MET A 1 2.66 8.67 -8.17
C MET A 1 3.15 8.36 -6.76
N LEU A 2 3.43 7.10 -6.39
CA LEU A 2 3.83 6.71 -5.02
C LEU A 2 4.98 7.56 -4.44
N ARG A 3 6.09 7.71 -5.18
CA ARG A 3 7.23 8.58 -4.79
C ARG A 3 6.94 10.07 -4.71
N TRP A 4 5.81 10.52 -5.24
CA TRP A 4 5.41 11.93 -5.21
C TRP A 4 4.42 12.23 -4.08
N ALA A 5 3.76 11.21 -3.54
CA ALA A 5 2.92 11.36 -2.37
C ALA A 5 3.81 11.65 -1.15
N GLY A 6 3.29 12.41 -0.18
CA GLY A 6 3.97 12.58 1.11
C GLY A 6 4.05 11.28 1.92
N HIS A 7 3.19 10.30 1.61
CA HIS A 7 3.25 8.93 2.11
C HIS A 7 2.60 8.00 1.07
N GLY A 8 3.41 7.24 0.35
CA GLY A 8 2.96 6.25 -0.64
C GLY A 8 2.80 4.87 -0.01
N VAL A 9 1.68 4.21 -0.28
CA VAL A 9 1.38 2.86 0.20
C VAL A 9 1.20 1.91 -0.99
N ALA A 10 1.81 0.72 -0.92
CA ALA A 10 1.57 -0.37 -1.87
C ALA A 10 0.99 -1.59 -1.16
N MET A 11 0.09 -2.32 -1.83
CA MET A 11 -0.44 -3.60 -1.34
C MET A 11 0.63 -4.71 -1.42
N GLY A 12 0.44 -5.78 -0.66
CA GLY A 12 1.41 -6.88 -0.58
C GLY A 12 1.59 -7.65 -1.90
N ASP A 13 0.52 -7.70 -2.69
CA ASP A 13 0.45 -8.33 -4.02
C ASP A 13 0.80 -7.38 -5.18
N ALA A 14 1.17 -6.13 -4.89
CA ALA A 14 1.51 -5.15 -5.92
C ALA A 14 2.78 -5.55 -6.70
N ASP A 15 2.88 -5.07 -7.95
CA ASP A 15 4.06 -5.24 -8.78
C ASP A 15 5.35 -4.85 -8.01
N PRO A 16 6.46 -5.60 -8.14
CA PRO A 16 7.70 -5.31 -7.43
C PRO A 16 8.18 -3.87 -7.57
N GLN A 17 7.96 -3.22 -8.72
CA GLN A 17 8.34 -1.82 -8.93
C GLN A 17 7.46 -0.87 -8.13
N ALA A 18 6.18 -1.18 -7.93
CA ALA A 18 5.27 -0.39 -7.11
C ALA A 18 5.62 -0.52 -5.63
N ARG A 19 5.89 -1.74 -5.15
CA ARG A 19 6.35 -2.00 -3.78
C ARG A 19 7.66 -1.26 -3.47
N ALA A 20 8.61 -1.28 -4.40
CA ALA A 20 9.87 -0.55 -4.28
C ALA A 20 9.74 0.99 -4.40
N ALA A 21 8.58 1.49 -4.81
CA ALA A 21 8.30 2.92 -4.94
C ALA A 21 7.45 3.48 -3.79
N ALA A 22 6.95 2.64 -2.87
CA ALA A 22 6.15 3.01 -1.72
C ALA A 22 7.01 3.16 -0.46
N ASP A 23 6.54 3.99 0.47
CA ASP A 23 7.12 4.15 1.81
C ASP A 23 6.65 3.04 2.76
N GLU A 24 5.46 2.49 2.51
CA GLU A 24 4.85 1.40 3.27
C GLU A 24 4.31 0.33 2.32
N VAL A 25 4.58 -0.94 2.64
CA VAL A 25 4.04 -2.09 1.92
C VAL A 25 3.15 -2.88 2.88
N LEU A 26 1.88 -3.04 2.52
CA LEU A 26 0.93 -3.82 3.32
C LEU A 26 1.23 -5.32 3.20
N SER A 27 0.86 -6.09 4.23
CA SER A 27 1.03 -7.54 4.21
C SER A 27 0.02 -8.27 3.33
N ALA A 28 -1.14 -7.66 3.11
CA ALA A 28 -2.27 -8.25 2.39
C ALA A 28 -2.49 -7.59 1.02
N GLY A 29 -3.22 -8.29 0.16
CA GLY A 29 -3.46 -7.89 -1.22
C GLY A 29 -4.82 -7.24 -1.46
N ASN A 30 -5.18 -7.08 -2.74
CA ASN A 30 -6.46 -6.51 -3.12
C ASN A 30 -7.66 -7.40 -2.70
N ASP A 31 -7.52 -8.72 -2.78
CA ASP A 31 -8.58 -9.68 -2.44
C ASP A 31 -8.90 -9.70 -0.93
N ASP A 32 -7.99 -9.19 -0.10
CA ASP A 32 -8.15 -9.04 1.35
C ASP A 32 -8.58 -7.62 1.75
N GLU A 33 -9.03 -6.79 0.79
CA GLU A 33 -9.43 -5.40 1.04
C GLU A 33 -8.36 -4.54 1.76
N ALA A 34 -7.06 -4.83 1.53
CA ALA A 34 -5.96 -4.29 2.35
C ALA A 34 -5.96 -2.76 2.51
N VAL A 35 -6.39 -2.01 1.50
CA VAL A 35 -6.50 -0.54 1.58
C VAL A 35 -7.59 -0.10 2.55
N ALA A 36 -8.74 -0.78 2.56
CA ALA A 36 -9.84 -0.46 3.48
C ALA A 36 -9.43 -0.76 4.92
N GLU A 37 -8.82 -1.93 5.17
CA GLU A 37 -8.28 -2.28 6.48
C GLU A 37 -7.22 -1.28 6.95
N TRP A 38 -6.31 -0.85 6.07
CA TRP A 38 -5.28 0.14 6.41
C TRP A 38 -5.88 1.48 6.83
N LEU A 39 -6.93 1.96 6.15
CA LEU A 39 -7.62 3.21 6.51
C LEU A 39 -8.34 3.11 7.86
N LEU A 40 -8.98 1.97 8.15
CA LEU A 40 -9.70 1.76 9.42
C LEU A 40 -8.77 1.76 10.64
N ASN A 41 -7.52 1.31 10.47
CA ASN A 41 -6.54 1.25 11.56
C ASN A 41 -5.76 2.57 11.78
N ARG A 42 -6.10 3.63 11.02
CA ARG A 42 -5.41 4.94 11.03
C ARG A 42 -6.35 6.11 11.39
N LEU A 43 -7.63 5.85 11.60
CA LEU A 43 -8.64 6.80 12.10
C LEU A 43 -8.90 6.56 13.59
#